data_AF-A0A3D0J6W7-F1
#
_entry.id   AF-A0A3D0J6W7-F1
#
_cell.length_a   1.000
_cell.length_b   1.000
_cell.length_c   1.000
_cell.angle_alpha   90.00
_cell.angle_beta   90.00
_cell.angle_gamma   90.00
#
_symmetry.space_group_name_H-M   'P 1'
#
loop_
_entity.id
_entity.type
_entity.pdbx_description
1 polymer ?
#
loop_
_entity_poly.entity_id
_entity_poly.type
_entity_poly.pdbx_seq_one_letter_code
_entity_poly.pdbx_strand_id
1 'polypeptide(L)'
;MDINSDEFKDRSGGLKAFGVVLIILGAFNLLMIPLAVLGSVMGRSAGAGQSAGYWAFSLAVNLLTYLFLGGTFLWTGIDSIRLKRWVRPVLLSIGWVWLLLGLMVTALIFFLLPRMMGYFMPPDVSAPSSIINIVIAVSGTVSFIFMVLLPGLLVWFYSQNAVKRTIEAKDPGPAWTDACPPPVLAISLFYGVSAVLTLPASFMGVTYAFGHLITGVPAILIMLAAAVIAGYICYGFYKLDIRAWWVSIATTLFWSAAFLFTLSEEDMVRMFSFTGNDQNIKFGQSWMQFVWNYQIPVMIISAITFIAYLLYIKKYFKRT
;
A
#
# COMPACT_ATOMS: atom_id res chain seq x y z
N MET A 1 -38.74 33.25 0.45
CA MET A 1 -37.29 33.03 0.28
C MET A 1 -37.19 31.81 -0.62
N ASP A 2 -37.24 32.06 -1.93
CA ASP A 2 -37.20 31.02 -2.96
C ASP A 2 -35.84 30.34 -2.91
N ILE A 3 -35.80 29.16 -2.31
CA ILE A 3 -34.71 28.23 -2.49
C ILE A 3 -34.84 27.79 -3.94
N ASN A 4 -34.07 28.43 -4.83
CA ASN A 4 -33.86 27.92 -6.18
C ASN A 4 -33.63 26.42 -6.05
N SER A 5 -34.54 25.64 -6.63
CA SER A 5 -34.39 24.22 -6.87
C SER A 5 -33.24 24.06 -7.87
N ASP A 6 -32.01 24.24 -7.39
CA ASP A 6 -30.84 23.62 -7.98
C ASP A 6 -31.20 22.15 -8.12
N GLU A 7 -31.65 21.81 -9.32
CA GLU A 7 -32.31 20.58 -9.68
C GLU A 7 -31.54 19.42 -9.08
N PHE A 8 -32.17 18.69 -8.15
CA PHE A 8 -31.53 17.58 -7.46
C PHE A 8 -31.09 16.54 -8.51
N LYS A 9 -29.81 16.62 -8.90
CA LYS A 9 -29.25 15.75 -9.93
C LYS A 9 -28.94 14.39 -9.30
N ASP A 10 -29.85 13.45 -9.46
CA ASP A 10 -29.68 12.07 -9.03
C ASP A 10 -28.45 11.44 -9.72
N ARG A 11 -27.52 10.92 -8.90
CA ARG A 11 -26.30 10.23 -9.35
C ARG A 11 -26.35 8.72 -9.15
N SER A 12 -27.53 8.15 -8.89
CA SER A 12 -27.71 6.71 -8.66
C SER A 12 -27.16 5.85 -9.80
N GLY A 13 -27.34 6.26 -11.06
CA GLY A 13 -26.78 5.55 -12.21
C GLY A 13 -25.25 5.49 -12.20
N GLY A 14 -24.59 6.60 -11.85
CA GLY A 14 -23.13 6.66 -11.73
C GLY A 14 -22.61 5.80 -10.58
N LEU A 15 -23.30 5.81 -9.43
CA LEU A 15 -22.96 4.96 -8.28
C LEU A 15 -23.03 3.48 -8.65
N LYS A 16 -24.08 3.06 -9.37
CA LYS A 16 -24.19 1.69 -9.88
C LYS A 16 -23.07 1.34 -10.86
N ALA A 17 -22.74 2.23 -11.80
CA ALA A 17 -21.67 2.01 -12.77
C ALA A 17 -20.30 1.84 -12.10
N PHE A 18 -19.93 2.76 -11.18
CA PHE A 18 -18.69 2.63 -10.42
C PHE A 18 -18.70 1.41 -9.48
N GLY A 19 -19.86 1.06 -8.91
CA GLY A 19 -20.01 -0.17 -8.13
C GLY A 19 -19.75 -1.43 -8.95
N VAL A 20 -20.21 -1.50 -10.20
CA VAL A 20 -19.88 -2.60 -11.13
C VAL A 20 -18.39 -2.65 -11.43
N VAL A 21 -17.75 -1.49 -11.69
CA VAL A 21 -16.30 -1.43 -11.91
C VAL A 21 -15.54 -1.98 -10.70
N LEU A 22 -15.92 -1.58 -9.48
CA LEU A 22 -15.31 -2.09 -8.24
C LEU A 22 -15.53 -3.60 -8.09
N ILE A 23 -16.71 -4.12 -8.42
CA ILE A 23 -16.98 -5.56 -8.40
C ILE A 23 -16.07 -6.32 -9.38
N ILE A 24 -15.91 -5.81 -10.60
CA ILE A 24 -15.02 -6.40 -11.60
C ILE A 24 -13.57 -6.40 -11.11
N LEU A 25 -13.09 -5.29 -10.54
CA LEU A 25 -11.76 -5.21 -9.94
C LEU A 25 -11.59 -6.18 -8.78
N GLY A 26 -12.62 -6.33 -7.94
CA GLY A 26 -12.62 -7.27 -6.83
C GLY A 26 -12.55 -8.72 -7.31
N ALA A 27 -13.39 -9.10 -8.28
CA ALA A 27 -13.38 -10.43 -8.89
C ALA A 27 -12.04 -10.73 -9.60
N PHE A 28 -11.49 -9.75 -10.31
CA PHE A 28 -10.17 -9.87 -10.93
C PHE A 28 -9.07 -10.12 -9.89
N ASN A 29 -9.06 -9.40 -8.76
CA ASN A 29 -8.11 -9.64 -7.67
C ASN A 29 -8.27 -11.07 -7.10
N LEU A 30 -9.51 -11.54 -6.89
CA LEU A 30 -9.72 -12.90 -6.41
C LEU A 30 -9.28 -13.97 -7.41
N LEU A 31 -9.39 -13.71 -8.73
CA LEU A 31 -8.89 -14.61 -9.77
C LEU A 31 -7.35 -14.72 -9.75
N MET A 32 -6.64 -13.71 -9.24
CA MET A 32 -5.18 -13.77 -9.10
C MET A 32 -4.72 -14.77 -8.03
N ILE A 33 -5.61 -15.21 -7.12
CA ILE A 33 -5.28 -16.20 -6.08
C ILE A 33 -4.90 -17.56 -6.68
N PRO A 34 -5.75 -18.25 -7.46
CA PRO A 34 -5.37 -19.53 -8.06
C PRO A 34 -4.17 -19.39 -9.01
N LEU A 35 -4.04 -18.26 -9.71
CA LEU A 35 -2.88 -17.99 -10.57
C LEU A 35 -1.58 -17.84 -9.76
N ALA A 36 -1.62 -17.12 -8.62
CA ALA A 36 -0.48 -16.97 -7.73
C ALA A 36 -0.06 -18.30 -7.11
N VAL A 37 -1.03 -19.13 -6.69
CA VAL A 37 -0.75 -20.49 -6.19
C VAL A 37 -0.11 -21.33 -7.30
N LEU A 38 -0.71 -21.38 -8.48
CA LEU A 38 -0.19 -22.15 -9.62
C LEU A 38 1.23 -21.71 -9.98
N GLY A 39 1.46 -20.40 -10.11
CA GLY A 39 2.77 -19.83 -10.41
C GLY A 39 3.81 -20.15 -9.33
N SER A 40 3.43 -20.08 -8.06
CA SER A 40 4.31 -20.41 -6.93
C SER A 40 4.71 -21.89 -6.88
N VAL A 41 3.77 -22.79 -7.23
CA VAL A 41 4.01 -24.25 -7.27
C VAL A 41 4.89 -24.60 -8.46
N MET A 42 4.56 -24.07 -9.64
CA MET A 42 5.34 -24.26 -10.86
C MET A 42 6.78 -23.75 -10.69
N GLY A 43 6.96 -22.54 -10.15
CA GLY A 43 8.29 -21.96 -9.90
C GLY A 43 9.14 -22.81 -8.95
N ARG A 44 8.54 -23.40 -7.91
CA ARG A 44 9.24 -24.32 -7.00
C ARG A 44 9.62 -25.62 -7.70
N SER A 45 8.72 -26.19 -8.50
CA SER A 45 9.00 -27.42 -9.26
C SER A 45 10.08 -27.23 -10.34
N ALA A 46 10.22 -26.01 -10.87
CA ALA A 46 11.25 -25.65 -11.84
C ALA A 46 12.63 -25.38 -11.20
N GLY A 47 12.79 -25.59 -9.88
CA GLY A 47 14.08 -25.47 -9.20
C GLY A 47 14.55 -24.04 -8.97
N ALA A 48 13.64 -23.07 -8.81
CA ALA A 48 13.96 -21.64 -8.67
C ALA A 48 14.80 -21.24 -7.42
N GLY A 49 15.40 -22.18 -6.68
CA GLY A 49 16.40 -21.94 -5.64
C GLY A 49 15.93 -21.15 -4.40
N GLN A 50 14.63 -20.85 -4.27
CA GLN A 50 14.11 -20.06 -3.15
C GLN A 50 14.06 -20.88 -1.85
N SER A 51 14.42 -20.24 -0.73
CA SER A 51 14.25 -20.84 0.60
C SER A 51 12.76 -21.08 0.89
N ALA A 52 12.44 -22.13 1.65
CA ALA A 52 11.06 -22.47 1.99
C ALA A 52 10.32 -21.33 2.71
N GLY A 53 11.02 -20.57 3.56
CA GLY A 53 10.47 -19.41 4.26
C GLY A 53 10.14 -18.24 3.33
N TYR A 54 11.04 -17.90 2.38
CA TYR A 54 10.77 -16.84 1.41
C TYR A 54 9.61 -17.20 0.47
N TRP A 55 9.53 -18.46 0.03
CA TRP A 55 8.42 -18.95 -0.78
C TRP A 55 7.08 -18.84 -0.02
N ALA A 56 7.04 -19.29 1.24
CA ALA A 56 5.84 -19.20 2.07
C ALA A 56 5.43 -17.75 2.33
N PHE A 57 6.38 -16.87 2.63
CA PHE A 57 6.16 -15.43 2.75
C PHE A 57 5.56 -14.83 1.48
N SER A 58 6.20 -15.03 0.33
CA SER A 58 5.77 -14.48 -0.96
C SER A 58 4.35 -14.94 -1.31
N LEU A 59 4.07 -16.23 -1.15
CA LEU A 59 2.74 -16.78 -1.37
C LEU A 59 1.73 -16.16 -0.39
N ALA A 60 2.05 -16.10 0.90
CA ALA A 60 1.16 -15.52 1.91
C ALA A 60 0.86 -14.04 1.66
N VAL A 61 1.86 -13.24 1.27
CA VAL A 61 1.67 -11.82 0.89
C VAL A 61 0.71 -11.72 -0.29
N ASN A 62 0.95 -12.50 -1.35
CA ASN A 62 0.10 -12.46 -2.54
C ASN A 62 -1.34 -12.86 -2.22
N LEU A 63 -1.53 -13.97 -1.51
CA LEU A 63 -2.85 -14.46 -1.09
C LEU A 63 -3.59 -13.43 -0.24
N LEU A 64 -2.95 -12.91 0.80
CA LEU A 64 -3.58 -11.94 1.69
C LEU A 64 -3.87 -10.62 0.98
N THR A 65 -2.97 -10.15 0.13
CA THR A 65 -3.17 -8.92 -0.66
C THR A 65 -4.38 -9.07 -1.59
N TYR A 66 -4.44 -10.16 -2.36
CA TYR A 66 -5.54 -10.38 -3.30
C TYR A 66 -6.87 -10.65 -2.61
N LEU A 67 -6.88 -11.41 -1.52
CA LEU A 67 -8.08 -11.63 -0.70
C LEU A 67 -8.59 -10.32 -0.09
N PHE A 68 -7.67 -9.52 0.47
CA PHE A 68 -8.02 -8.27 1.13
C PHE A 68 -8.54 -7.23 0.13
N LEU A 69 -7.81 -7.00 -0.97
CA LEU A 69 -8.22 -6.07 -2.03
C LEU A 69 -9.49 -6.55 -2.73
N GLY A 70 -9.55 -7.84 -3.07
CA GLY A 70 -10.73 -8.47 -3.66
C GLY A 70 -11.98 -8.30 -2.80
N GLY A 71 -11.88 -8.65 -1.52
CA GLY A 71 -12.97 -8.48 -0.55
C GLY A 71 -13.38 -7.02 -0.38
N THR A 72 -12.41 -6.10 -0.26
CA THR A 72 -12.67 -4.66 -0.09
C THR A 72 -13.40 -4.08 -1.30
N PHE A 73 -12.95 -4.39 -2.52
CA PHE A 73 -13.58 -3.89 -3.74
C PHE A 73 -14.95 -4.52 -4.00
N LEU A 74 -15.13 -5.82 -3.72
CA LEU A 74 -16.46 -6.44 -3.79
C LEU A 74 -17.42 -5.81 -2.78
N TRP A 75 -16.99 -5.67 -1.53
CA TRP A 75 -17.80 -5.11 -0.46
C TRP A 75 -18.22 -3.67 -0.77
N THR A 76 -17.26 -2.80 -1.07
CA THR A 76 -17.54 -1.40 -1.43
C THR A 76 -18.29 -1.25 -2.75
N GLY A 77 -18.07 -2.14 -3.72
CA GLY A 77 -18.79 -2.16 -5.00
C GLY A 77 -20.27 -2.54 -4.85
N ILE A 78 -20.56 -3.62 -4.10
CA ILE A 78 -21.95 -4.04 -3.78
C ILE A 78 -22.67 -2.92 -3.03
N ASP A 79 -22.03 -2.35 -2.01
CA ASP A 79 -22.67 -1.32 -1.20
C ASP A 79 -22.76 0.04 -1.92
N SER A 80 -21.91 0.30 -2.92
CA SER A 80 -22.08 1.43 -3.83
C SER A 80 -23.33 1.28 -4.70
N ILE A 81 -23.58 0.08 -5.26
CA ILE A 81 -24.82 -0.23 -6.00
C ILE A 81 -26.06 -0.07 -5.10
N ARG A 82 -25.93 -0.43 -3.82
CA ARG A 82 -26.96 -0.25 -2.78
C ARG A 82 -27.05 1.17 -2.22
N LEU A 83 -26.25 2.11 -2.73
CA LEU A 83 -26.27 3.53 -2.37
C LEU A 83 -26.02 3.78 -0.87
N LYS A 84 -25.19 2.94 -0.24
CA LYS A 84 -24.90 3.02 1.20
C LYS A 84 -24.06 4.24 1.56
N ARG A 85 -24.41 4.91 2.65
CA ARG A 85 -23.81 6.18 3.08
C ARG A 85 -22.33 6.12 3.40
N TRP A 86 -21.90 5.04 4.03
CA TRP A 86 -20.52 4.85 4.46
C TRP A 86 -19.54 4.61 3.29
N VAL A 87 -20.03 4.24 2.10
CA VAL A 87 -19.18 3.90 0.95
C VAL A 87 -18.37 5.09 0.47
N ARG A 88 -18.99 6.28 0.41
CA ARG A 88 -18.34 7.50 -0.07
C ARG A 88 -17.09 7.87 0.75
N PRO A 89 -17.16 8.05 2.09
CA PRO A 89 -15.97 8.36 2.86
C PRO A 89 -14.90 7.27 2.78
N VAL A 90 -15.27 5.98 2.77
CA VAL A 90 -14.30 4.88 2.60
C VAL A 90 -13.59 4.94 1.25
N LEU A 91 -14.33 5.06 0.15
CA LEU A 91 -13.74 5.12 -1.20
C LEU A 91 -12.94 6.39 -1.44
N LEU A 92 -13.31 7.52 -0.83
CA LEU A 92 -12.49 8.74 -0.88
C LEU A 92 -11.18 8.55 -0.10
N SER A 93 -11.25 7.95 1.09
CA SER A 93 -10.07 7.65 1.90
C SER A 93 -9.10 6.71 1.15
N ILE A 94 -9.60 5.59 0.64
CA ILE A 94 -8.81 4.62 -0.13
C ILE A 94 -8.32 5.26 -1.43
N GLY A 95 -9.19 5.97 -2.15
CA GLY A 95 -8.89 6.56 -3.45
C GLY A 95 -7.79 7.61 -3.39
N TRP A 96 -7.77 8.47 -2.37
CA TRP A 96 -6.68 9.45 -2.21
C TRP A 96 -5.34 8.78 -1.87
N VAL A 97 -5.34 7.81 -0.97
CA VAL A 97 -4.11 7.06 -0.63
C VAL A 97 -3.58 6.33 -1.87
N TRP A 98 -4.46 5.64 -2.59
CA TRP A 98 -4.13 4.96 -3.84
C TRP A 98 -3.59 5.93 -4.89
N LEU A 99 -4.25 7.06 -5.11
CA LEU A 99 -3.82 8.06 -6.10
C LEU A 99 -2.45 8.66 -5.77
N LEU A 100 -2.20 9.03 -4.51
CA LEU A 100 -0.91 9.60 -4.10
C LEU A 100 0.23 8.59 -4.24
N LEU A 101 0.01 7.35 -3.78
CA LEU A 101 0.97 6.27 -3.97
C LEU A 101 1.18 5.97 -5.45
N GLY A 102 0.13 6.00 -6.25
CA GLY A 102 0.20 5.72 -7.67
C GLY A 102 0.91 6.79 -8.48
N LEU A 103 0.72 8.06 -8.14
CA LEU A 103 1.50 9.17 -8.70
C LEU A 103 2.98 9.01 -8.38
N MET A 104 3.30 8.69 -7.12
CA MET A 104 4.67 8.42 -6.70
C MET A 104 5.26 7.24 -7.48
N VAL A 105 4.62 6.07 -7.46
CA VAL A 105 5.10 4.86 -8.15
C VAL A 105 5.26 5.09 -9.66
N THR A 106 4.30 5.75 -10.30
CA THR A 106 4.36 6.06 -11.73
C THR A 106 5.53 6.99 -12.03
N ALA A 107 5.76 8.03 -11.21
CA ALA A 107 6.93 8.88 -11.35
C ALA A 107 8.22 8.07 -11.16
N LEU A 108 8.31 7.21 -10.14
CA LEU A 108 9.47 6.34 -9.93
C LEU A 108 9.71 5.42 -11.13
N ILE A 109 8.68 4.91 -11.80
CA ILE A 109 8.85 4.11 -13.02
C ILE A 109 9.48 4.95 -14.15
N PHE A 110 8.98 6.15 -14.42
CA PHE A 110 9.54 6.97 -15.50
C PHE A 110 10.93 7.55 -15.18
N PHE A 111 11.23 7.85 -13.92
CA PHE A 111 12.49 8.49 -13.52
C PHE A 111 13.56 7.53 -13.00
N LEU A 112 13.18 6.50 -12.23
CA LEU A 112 14.11 5.55 -11.62
C LEU A 112 14.31 4.29 -12.45
N LEU A 113 13.28 3.74 -13.11
CA LEU A 113 13.46 2.48 -13.86
C LEU A 113 14.59 2.55 -14.92
N PRO A 114 14.75 3.63 -15.71
CA PRO A 114 15.88 3.73 -16.64
C PRO A 114 17.24 3.71 -15.93
N ARG A 115 17.33 4.36 -14.75
CA ARG A 115 18.55 4.39 -13.94
C ARG A 115 18.82 3.04 -13.29
N MET A 116 17.77 2.37 -12.84
CA MET A 116 17.81 1.04 -12.24
C MET A 116 18.34 0.01 -13.24
N MET A 117 17.87 0.00 -14.49
CA MET A 117 18.30 -0.99 -15.48
C MET A 117 19.84 -1.05 -15.65
N GLY A 118 20.54 0.08 -15.49
CA GLY A 118 22.02 0.10 -15.49
C GLY A 118 22.67 -0.57 -14.29
N TYR A 119 21.96 -0.71 -13.17
CA TYR A 119 22.40 -1.39 -11.95
C TYR A 119 21.98 -2.87 -11.87
N PHE A 120 20.87 -3.28 -12.52
CA PHE A 120 20.36 -4.67 -12.47
C PHE A 120 20.78 -5.56 -13.64
N MET A 121 21.30 -4.99 -14.72
CA MET A 121 21.82 -5.80 -15.83
C MET A 121 23.23 -6.32 -15.51
N PRO A 122 23.52 -7.61 -15.76
CA PRO A 122 24.88 -8.12 -15.76
C PRO A 122 25.77 -7.25 -16.66
N PRO A 123 27.05 -7.01 -16.32
CA PRO A 123 27.94 -6.18 -17.13
C PRO A 123 28.04 -6.63 -18.60
N ASP A 124 27.80 -7.93 -18.83
CA ASP A 124 27.97 -8.61 -20.11
C ASP A 124 26.68 -8.61 -20.95
N VAL A 125 25.54 -8.22 -20.36
CA VAL A 125 24.23 -8.22 -21.00
C VAL A 125 23.70 -6.80 -21.06
N SER A 126 23.91 -6.14 -22.20
CA SER A 126 23.25 -4.88 -22.50
C SER A 126 21.95 -5.16 -23.27
N ALA A 127 20.80 -4.80 -22.69
CA ALA A 127 19.57 -4.80 -23.47
C ALA A 127 19.62 -3.64 -24.48
N PRO A 128 19.19 -3.86 -25.74
CA PRO A 128 18.98 -2.77 -26.68
C PRO A 128 18.13 -1.66 -26.07
N SER A 129 18.52 -0.41 -26.27
CA SER A 129 17.82 0.77 -25.74
C SER A 129 16.35 0.83 -26.16
N SER A 130 16.01 0.25 -27.32
CA SER A 130 14.62 0.08 -27.78
C SER A 130 13.78 -0.81 -26.84
N ILE A 131 14.33 -1.92 -26.36
CA ILE A 131 13.61 -2.83 -25.44
C ILE A 131 13.38 -2.16 -24.10
N ILE A 132 14.39 -1.45 -23.56
CA ILE A 132 14.28 -0.71 -22.30
C ILE A 132 13.17 0.35 -22.40
N ASN A 133 13.14 1.12 -23.50
CA ASN A 133 12.11 2.13 -23.73
C ASN A 133 10.72 1.51 -23.86
N ILE A 134 10.57 0.36 -24.52
CA ILE A 134 9.30 -0.36 -24.60
C ILE A 134 8.85 -0.82 -23.21
N VAL A 135 9.73 -1.40 -22.40
CA VAL A 135 9.41 -1.84 -21.04
C VAL A 135 8.98 -0.66 -20.18
N ILE A 136 9.68 0.47 -20.23
CA ILE A 136 9.31 1.69 -19.51
C ILE A 136 7.96 2.22 -19.99
N ALA A 137 7.75 2.31 -21.30
CA ALA A 137 6.51 2.84 -21.87
C ALA A 137 5.31 1.97 -21.50
N VAL A 138 5.41 0.65 -21.63
CA VAL A 138 4.33 -0.28 -21.29
C VAL A 138 4.07 -0.27 -19.78
N SER A 139 5.11 -0.45 -18.96
CA SER A 139 4.96 -0.48 -17.50
C SER A 139 4.45 0.84 -16.94
N GLY A 140 4.98 1.97 -17.45
CA GLY A 140 4.56 3.31 -17.09
C GLY A 140 3.11 3.61 -17.50
N THR A 141 2.69 3.18 -18.70
CA THR A 141 1.30 3.35 -19.16
C THR A 141 0.33 2.53 -18.33
N VAL A 142 0.65 1.25 -18.09
CA VAL A 142 -0.18 0.38 -17.24
C VAL A 142 -0.26 0.95 -15.83
N SER A 143 0.87 1.34 -15.23
CA SER A 143 0.90 2.01 -13.93
C SER A 143 0.06 3.28 -13.92
N PHE A 144 0.17 4.14 -14.93
CA PHE A 144 -0.63 5.36 -15.01
C PHE A 144 -2.13 5.06 -15.06
N ILE A 145 -2.57 4.12 -15.90
CA ILE A 145 -4.00 3.79 -16.02
C ILE A 145 -4.55 3.25 -14.69
N PHE A 146 -3.87 2.29 -14.08
CA PHE A 146 -4.38 1.61 -12.88
C PHE A 146 -4.13 2.38 -11.59
N MET A 147 -2.98 3.04 -11.47
CA MET A 147 -2.55 3.69 -10.23
C MET A 147 -2.85 5.19 -10.19
N VAL A 148 -3.13 5.82 -11.33
CA VAL A 148 -3.43 7.26 -11.40
C VAL A 148 -4.82 7.52 -11.96
N LEU A 149 -5.10 7.08 -13.19
CA LEU A 149 -6.35 7.40 -13.87
C LEU A 149 -7.56 6.81 -13.14
N LEU A 150 -7.51 5.52 -12.82
CA LEU A 150 -8.61 4.83 -12.16
C LEU A 150 -8.94 5.39 -10.75
N PRO A 151 -7.99 5.50 -9.79
CA PRO A 151 -8.28 6.14 -8.51
C PRO A 151 -8.60 7.63 -8.66
N GLY A 152 -8.03 8.32 -9.64
CA GLY A 152 -8.37 9.70 -9.97
C GLY A 152 -9.85 9.86 -10.36
N LEU A 153 -10.38 8.95 -11.19
CA LEU A 153 -11.80 8.92 -11.56
C LEU A 153 -12.69 8.60 -10.35
N LEU A 154 -12.28 7.67 -9.48
CA LEU A 154 -13.00 7.37 -8.24
C LEU A 154 -13.06 8.60 -7.32
N VAL A 155 -11.91 9.22 -7.04
CA VAL A 155 -11.82 10.42 -6.21
C VAL A 155 -12.67 11.55 -6.80
N TRP A 156 -12.53 11.81 -8.10
CA TRP A 156 -13.31 12.83 -8.80
C TRP A 156 -14.80 12.57 -8.68
N PHE A 157 -15.28 11.35 -8.97
CA PHE A 157 -16.70 11.03 -8.92
C PHE A 157 -17.27 11.11 -7.50
N TYR A 158 -16.64 10.42 -6.53
CA TYR A 158 -17.14 10.36 -5.16
C TYR A 158 -16.97 11.69 -4.40
N SER A 159 -16.10 12.60 -4.86
CA SER A 159 -15.96 13.93 -4.24
C SER A 159 -17.15 14.85 -4.54
N GLN A 160 -17.90 14.61 -5.62
CA GLN A 160 -19.00 15.49 -6.06
C GLN A 160 -20.10 15.64 -5.00
N ASN A 161 -20.56 16.87 -4.78
CA ASN A 161 -21.67 17.18 -3.87
C ASN A 161 -22.98 16.48 -4.28
N ALA A 162 -23.22 16.32 -5.59
CA ALA A 162 -24.40 15.62 -6.09
C ALA A 162 -24.42 14.13 -5.67
N VAL A 163 -23.26 13.47 -5.64
CA VAL A 163 -23.14 12.08 -5.15
C VAL A 163 -23.45 12.00 -3.67
N LYS A 164 -22.90 12.93 -2.87
CA LYS A 164 -23.20 13.04 -1.43
C LYS A 164 -24.71 13.19 -1.19
N ARG A 165 -25.34 14.18 -1.85
CA ARG A 165 -26.79 14.45 -1.73
C ARG A 165 -27.63 13.23 -2.15
N THR A 166 -27.25 12.55 -3.23
CA THR A 166 -27.93 11.33 -3.70
C THR A 166 -27.92 10.23 -2.64
N ILE A 167 -26.75 9.96 -2.07
CA ILE A 167 -26.56 8.93 -1.06
C ILE A 167 -27.31 9.27 0.23
N GLU A 168 -27.22 10.52 0.71
CA GLU A 168 -27.93 10.97 1.92
C GLU A 168 -29.45 10.91 1.77
N ALA A 169 -29.97 11.14 0.56
CA ALA A 169 -31.40 11.00 0.26
C ALA A 169 -31.87 9.54 0.23
N LYS A 170 -30.99 8.58 -0.09
CA LYS A 170 -31.32 7.16 -0.25
C LYS A 170 -31.01 6.31 0.98
N ASP A 171 -30.04 6.72 1.79
CA ASP A 171 -29.63 6.05 3.03
C ASP A 171 -29.47 7.12 4.14
N PRO A 172 -30.58 7.65 4.70
CA PRO A 172 -30.57 8.75 5.66
C PRO A 172 -30.08 8.33 7.06
N GLY A 173 -30.00 7.02 7.32
CA GLY A 173 -29.57 6.48 8.59
C GLY A 173 -28.13 6.86 8.96
N PRO A 174 -27.77 6.76 10.25
CA PRO A 174 -26.40 6.97 10.69
C PRO A 174 -25.48 5.91 10.07
N ALA A 175 -24.35 6.35 9.51
CA ALA A 175 -23.29 5.48 9.03
C ALA A 175 -22.20 5.32 10.09
N TRP A 176 -21.57 4.14 10.16
CA TRP A 176 -20.44 3.92 11.08
C TRP A 176 -19.27 4.89 10.81
N THR A 177 -19.10 5.34 9.57
CA THR A 177 -18.09 6.35 9.18
C THR A 177 -18.39 7.75 9.71
N ASP A 178 -19.63 8.05 10.10
CA ASP A 178 -19.98 9.38 10.63
C ASP A 178 -19.32 9.63 12.00
N ALA A 179 -18.90 8.56 12.71
CA ALA A 179 -18.22 8.65 14.00
C ALA A 179 -16.75 9.14 13.90
N CYS A 180 -16.16 9.14 12.70
CA CYS A 180 -14.74 9.43 12.50
C CYS A 180 -14.54 10.47 11.38
N PRO A 181 -13.85 11.59 11.63
CA PRO A 181 -13.56 12.58 10.59
C PRO A 181 -12.82 11.93 9.40
N PRO A 182 -13.12 12.30 8.15
CA PRO A 182 -12.55 11.65 6.97
C PRO A 182 -11.02 11.56 6.93
N PRO A 183 -10.24 12.58 7.36
CA PRO A 183 -8.78 12.45 7.43
C PRO A 183 -8.34 11.35 8.41
N VAL A 184 -8.96 11.27 9.58
CA VAL A 184 -8.63 10.23 10.58
C VAL A 184 -9.10 8.85 10.12
N LEU A 185 -10.23 8.77 9.43
CA LEU A 185 -10.69 7.52 8.83
C LEU A 185 -9.70 6.99 7.80
N ALA A 186 -9.13 7.86 6.96
CA ALA A 186 -8.16 7.44 5.94
C ALA A 186 -6.93 6.77 6.56
N ILE A 187 -6.36 7.40 7.60
CA ILE A 187 -5.19 6.84 8.26
C ILE A 187 -5.53 5.64 9.16
N SER A 188 -6.74 5.59 9.75
CA SER A 188 -7.24 4.41 10.45
C SER A 188 -7.30 3.20 9.52
N LEU A 189 -7.93 3.35 8.35
CA LEU A 189 -8.00 2.30 7.33
C LEU A 189 -6.59 1.90 6.84
N PHE A 190 -5.69 2.86 6.62
CA PHE A 190 -4.30 2.57 6.24
C PHE A 190 -3.59 1.68 7.27
N TYR A 191 -3.72 1.97 8.57
CA TYR A 191 -3.19 1.10 9.62
C TYR A 191 -3.88 -0.26 9.68
N GLY A 192 -5.18 -0.33 9.37
CA GLY A 192 -5.90 -1.60 9.24
C GLY A 192 -5.34 -2.47 8.12
N VAL A 193 -5.08 -1.88 6.95
CA VAL A 193 -4.40 -2.55 5.83
C VAL A 193 -3.01 -3.00 6.25
N SER A 194 -2.23 -2.11 6.88
CA SER A 194 -0.89 -2.42 7.36
C SER A 194 -0.89 -3.59 8.33
N ALA A 195 -1.82 -3.63 9.29
CA ALA A 195 -1.90 -4.73 10.27
C ALA A 195 -2.07 -6.09 9.59
N VAL A 196 -2.93 -6.18 8.56
CA VAL A 196 -3.16 -7.41 7.81
C VAL A 196 -1.94 -7.77 6.94
N LEU A 197 -1.37 -6.79 6.23
CA LEU A 197 -0.27 -7.03 5.30
C LEU A 197 1.09 -7.24 5.99
N THR A 198 1.22 -6.90 7.28
CA THR A 198 2.41 -7.22 8.08
C THR A 198 2.43 -8.68 8.54
N LEU A 199 1.28 -9.35 8.67
CA LEU A 199 1.22 -10.76 9.14
C LEU A 199 2.08 -11.72 8.30
N PRO A 200 2.06 -11.69 6.96
CA PRO A 200 2.94 -12.53 6.15
C PRO A 200 4.42 -12.42 6.52
N ALA A 201 4.91 -11.23 6.89
CA ALA A 201 6.33 -11.02 7.21
C ALA A 201 6.83 -11.92 8.35
N SER A 202 5.92 -12.38 9.21
CA SER A 202 6.23 -13.38 10.24
C SER A 202 6.70 -14.73 9.66
N PHE A 203 6.30 -15.12 8.44
CA PHE A 203 6.76 -16.37 7.80
C PHE A 203 8.20 -16.32 7.32
N MET A 204 8.78 -15.12 7.14
CA MET A 204 10.19 -15.01 6.75
C MET A 204 11.12 -15.52 7.85
N GLY A 205 10.71 -15.43 9.13
CA GLY A 205 11.56 -15.77 10.27
C GLY A 205 12.83 -14.92 10.34
N VAL A 206 12.84 -13.76 9.68
CA VAL A 206 13.95 -12.82 9.65
C VAL A 206 13.41 -11.39 9.60
N THR A 207 14.01 -10.51 10.39
CA THR A 207 13.78 -9.07 10.35
C THR A 207 15.08 -8.36 10.68
N TYR A 208 15.15 -7.09 10.33
CA TYR A 208 16.21 -6.21 10.80
C TYR A 208 15.68 -5.27 11.86
N ALA A 209 16.50 -5.02 12.87
CA ALA A 209 16.27 -3.95 13.83
C ALA A 209 17.61 -3.37 14.27
N PHE A 210 17.78 -2.06 14.07
CA PHE A 210 18.97 -1.31 14.48
C PHE A 210 20.28 -1.90 13.94
N GLY A 211 20.34 -2.24 12.65
CA GLY A 211 21.53 -2.87 12.05
C GLY A 211 21.57 -4.38 12.22
N HIS A 212 20.97 -4.92 13.27
CA HIS A 212 21.06 -6.35 13.56
C HIS A 212 20.06 -7.19 12.76
N LEU A 213 20.58 -8.26 12.16
CA LEU A 213 19.79 -9.34 11.59
C LEU A 213 19.22 -10.20 12.73
N ILE A 214 17.91 -10.12 12.96
CA ILE A 214 17.19 -10.95 13.92
C ILE A 214 16.56 -12.10 13.17
N THR A 215 16.79 -13.34 13.62
CA THR A 215 16.29 -14.55 12.96
C THR A 215 15.49 -15.45 13.92
N GLY A 216 14.73 -16.39 13.38
CA GLY A 216 13.97 -17.37 14.14
C GLY A 216 12.77 -16.77 14.87
N VAL A 217 12.41 -17.38 16.01
CA VAL A 217 11.23 -17.00 16.80
C VAL A 217 11.19 -15.52 17.21
N PRO A 218 12.29 -14.88 17.64
CA PRO A 218 12.27 -13.44 17.95
C PRO A 218 11.81 -12.56 16.78
N ALA A 219 12.23 -12.86 15.55
CA ALA A 219 11.81 -12.11 14.37
C ALA A 219 10.30 -12.25 14.10
N ILE A 220 9.77 -13.46 14.27
CA ILE A 220 8.33 -13.76 14.14
C ILE A 220 7.54 -12.94 15.17
N LEU A 221 7.98 -12.95 16.43
CA LEU A 221 7.31 -12.21 17.51
C LEU A 221 7.33 -10.70 17.28
N ILE A 222 8.43 -10.14 16.78
CA ILE A 222 8.53 -8.72 16.42
C ILE A 222 7.52 -8.36 15.33
N MET A 223 7.41 -9.17 14.28
CA MET A 223 6.47 -8.92 13.18
C MET A 223 5.00 -9.06 13.61
N LEU A 224 4.69 -10.05 14.45
CA LEU A 224 3.36 -10.20 15.03
C LEU A 224 3.01 -9.03 15.96
N ALA A 225 3.97 -8.59 16.79
CA ALA A 225 3.79 -7.42 17.64
C ALA A 225 3.55 -6.15 16.79
N ALA A 226 4.27 -5.97 15.68
CA ALA A 226 4.06 -4.88 14.75
C ALA A 226 2.65 -4.87 14.15
N ALA A 227 2.14 -6.04 13.74
CA ALA A 227 0.78 -6.20 13.25
C ALA A 227 -0.28 -5.85 14.32
N VAL A 228 -0.08 -6.31 15.57
CA VAL A 228 -0.97 -5.98 16.70
C VAL A 228 -0.95 -4.49 17.02
N ILE A 229 0.23 -3.86 17.02
CA ILE A 229 0.36 -2.41 17.24
C ILE A 229 -0.36 -1.63 16.12
N ALA A 230 -0.20 -2.03 14.86
CA ALA A 230 -0.93 -1.42 13.74
C ALA A 230 -2.45 -1.58 13.90
N GLY A 231 -2.92 -2.75 14.32
CA GLY A 231 -4.34 -3.01 14.62
C GLY A 231 -4.87 -2.14 15.77
N TYR A 232 -4.09 -1.98 16.84
CA TYR A 232 -4.40 -1.08 17.94
C TYR A 232 -4.49 0.39 17.47
N ILE A 233 -3.53 0.85 16.66
CA ILE A 233 -3.55 2.21 16.11
C ILE A 233 -4.78 2.40 15.21
N CYS A 234 -5.09 1.43 14.33
CA CYS A 234 -6.29 1.45 13.49
C CYS A 234 -7.56 1.66 14.31
N TYR A 235 -7.78 0.81 15.33
CA TYR A 235 -8.95 0.89 16.19
C TYR A 235 -8.99 2.18 17.02
N GLY A 236 -7.85 2.58 17.61
CA GLY A 236 -7.76 3.79 18.41
C GLY A 236 -7.98 5.06 17.60
N PHE A 237 -7.51 5.10 16.34
CA PHE A 237 -7.77 6.22 15.43
C PHE A 237 -9.26 6.30 15.07
N TYR A 238 -9.90 5.16 14.80
CA TYR A 238 -11.34 5.13 14.58
C TYR A 238 -12.13 5.63 15.80
N LYS A 239 -11.65 5.34 17.02
CA LYS A 239 -12.23 5.83 18.28
C LYS A 239 -11.75 7.22 18.72
N LEU A 240 -10.89 7.88 17.94
CA LEU A 240 -10.31 9.20 18.24
C LEU A 240 -9.54 9.23 19.58
N ASP A 241 -8.90 8.12 19.94
CA ASP A 241 -8.08 7.97 21.15
C ASP A 241 -6.69 8.60 20.98
N ILE A 242 -6.37 9.60 21.81
CA ILE A 242 -5.07 10.28 21.80
C ILE A 242 -3.90 9.36 22.13
N ARG A 243 -4.12 8.27 22.88
CA ARG A 243 -3.07 7.28 23.19
C ARG A 243 -2.59 6.59 21.92
N ALA A 244 -3.52 6.19 21.05
CA ALA A 244 -3.20 5.59 19.77
C ALA A 244 -2.40 6.55 18.88
N TRP A 245 -2.67 7.86 18.95
CA TRP A 245 -1.91 8.89 18.25
C TRP A 245 -0.44 8.96 18.73
N TRP A 246 -0.20 8.89 20.05
CA TRP A 246 1.17 8.81 20.56
C TRP A 246 1.88 7.51 20.15
N VAL A 247 1.16 6.38 20.22
CA VAL A 247 1.69 5.08 19.79
C VAL A 247 2.04 5.10 18.30
N SER A 248 1.26 5.76 17.44
CA SER A 248 1.58 5.86 16.01
C SER A 248 2.83 6.70 15.74
N ILE A 249 3.02 7.81 16.46
CA ILE A 249 4.25 8.62 16.38
C ILE A 249 5.45 7.79 16.83
N ALA A 250 5.37 7.16 18.00
CA ALA A 250 6.45 6.33 18.54
C ALA A 250 6.80 5.18 17.60
N THR A 251 5.79 4.49 17.06
CA THR A 251 5.96 3.38 16.10
C THR A 251 6.62 3.87 14.81
N THR A 252 6.18 5.01 14.27
CA THR A 252 6.76 5.59 13.05
C THR A 252 8.23 5.95 13.24
N LEU A 253 8.57 6.61 14.35
CA LEU A 253 9.94 6.97 14.68
C LEU A 253 10.81 5.74 14.92
N PHE A 254 10.28 4.75 15.64
CA PHE A 254 10.97 3.48 15.90
C PHE A 254 11.34 2.76 14.61
N TRP A 255 10.37 2.54 13.71
CA TRP A 255 10.62 1.85 12.44
C TRP A 255 11.51 2.68 11.50
N SER A 256 11.36 3.99 11.47
CA SER A 256 12.22 4.87 10.67
C SER A 256 13.67 4.80 11.14
N ALA A 257 13.91 4.86 12.46
CA ALA A 257 15.24 4.72 13.04
C ALA A 257 15.80 3.31 12.78
N ALA A 258 15.04 2.26 13.11
CA ALA A 258 15.46 0.88 12.90
C ALA A 258 15.86 0.62 11.44
N PHE A 259 15.11 1.17 10.50
CA PHE A 259 15.41 1.07 9.07
C PHE A 259 16.67 1.85 8.69
N LEU A 260 16.84 3.10 9.12
CA LEU A 260 18.04 3.90 8.83
C LEU A 260 19.32 3.23 9.35
N PHE A 261 19.30 2.64 10.56
CA PHE A 261 20.43 1.90 11.10
C PHE A 261 20.70 0.60 10.32
N THR A 262 19.64 -0.08 9.86
CA THR A 262 19.75 -1.29 9.03
C THR A 262 20.45 -1.02 7.71
N LEU A 263 20.31 0.19 7.16
CA LEU A 263 20.96 0.58 5.92
C LEU A 263 22.44 0.95 6.06
N SER A 264 23.03 0.90 7.26
CA SER A 264 24.48 1.09 7.43
C SER A 264 25.25 -0.01 6.67
N GLU A 265 26.25 0.40 5.89
CA GLU A 265 26.80 -0.35 4.75
C GLU A 265 27.30 -1.77 5.05
N GLU A 266 27.75 -2.04 6.28
CA GLU A 266 28.50 -3.26 6.60
C GLU A 266 27.66 -4.56 6.51
N ASP A 267 26.37 -4.54 6.83
CA ASP A 267 25.58 -5.77 6.94
C ASP A 267 24.82 -6.15 5.66
N MET A 268 24.46 -5.17 4.82
CA MET A 268 23.82 -5.43 3.53
C MET A 268 24.79 -6.00 2.49
N VAL A 269 26.03 -5.50 2.42
CA VAL A 269 27.05 -6.08 1.52
C VAL A 269 27.42 -7.50 1.97
N ARG A 270 27.47 -7.74 3.29
CA ARG A 270 27.61 -9.09 3.86
C ARG A 270 26.46 -10.02 3.45
N MET A 271 25.24 -9.52 3.33
CA MET A 271 24.10 -10.32 2.83
C MET A 271 24.37 -10.87 1.43
N PHE A 272 24.93 -10.05 0.54
CA PHE A 272 25.28 -10.48 -0.81
C PHE A 272 26.50 -11.40 -0.83
N SER A 273 27.46 -11.25 0.08
CA SER A 273 28.61 -12.17 0.16
C SER A 273 28.23 -13.59 0.59
N PHE A 274 27.15 -13.78 1.36
CA PHE A 274 26.63 -15.12 1.69
C PHE A 274 26.12 -15.91 0.47
N THR A 275 25.86 -15.24 -0.66
CA THR A 275 25.49 -15.92 -1.92
C THR A 275 26.68 -16.31 -2.80
N GLY A 276 27.92 -16.07 -2.34
CA GLY A 276 29.12 -16.77 -2.78
C GLY A 276 29.67 -16.47 -4.18
N ASN A 277 29.10 -15.53 -4.93
CA ASN A 277 29.60 -15.14 -6.26
C ASN A 277 29.96 -13.65 -6.30
N ASP A 278 31.10 -13.29 -6.89
CA ASP A 278 31.58 -11.91 -7.04
C ASP A 278 30.56 -11.01 -7.76
N GLN A 279 29.76 -11.61 -8.64
CA GLN A 279 28.65 -10.93 -9.32
C GLN A 279 27.59 -10.42 -8.33
N ASN A 280 27.30 -11.18 -7.28
CA ASN A 280 26.31 -10.80 -6.27
C ASN A 280 26.85 -9.67 -5.37
N ILE A 281 28.15 -9.63 -5.12
CA ILE A 281 28.80 -8.54 -4.38
C ILE A 281 28.73 -7.24 -5.18
N LYS A 282 29.08 -7.26 -6.47
CA LYS A 282 28.96 -6.09 -7.37
C LYS A 282 27.51 -5.62 -7.47
N PHE A 283 26.57 -6.55 -7.63
CA PHE A 283 25.15 -6.25 -7.60
C PHE A 283 24.73 -5.58 -6.29
N GLY A 284 25.18 -6.10 -5.15
CA GLY A 284 24.92 -5.54 -3.84
C GLY A 284 25.44 -4.11 -3.69
N GLN A 285 26.63 -3.81 -4.21
CA GLN A 285 27.19 -2.46 -4.23
C GLN A 285 26.36 -1.51 -5.10
N SER A 286 25.99 -1.93 -6.31
CA SER A 286 25.12 -1.15 -7.21
C SER A 286 23.72 -0.91 -6.62
N TRP A 287 23.13 -1.93 -6.00
CA TRP A 287 21.88 -1.82 -5.25
C TRP A 287 22.01 -0.83 -4.10
N MET A 288 23.08 -0.91 -3.32
CA MET A 288 23.33 -0.01 -2.20
C MET A 288 23.45 1.44 -2.67
N GLN A 289 24.17 1.68 -3.76
CA GLN A 289 24.26 3.01 -4.37
C GLN A 289 22.88 3.53 -4.80
N PHE A 290 22.03 2.68 -5.38
CA PHE A 290 20.64 3.04 -5.69
C PHE A 290 19.84 3.38 -4.42
N VAL A 291 19.96 2.57 -3.37
CA VAL A 291 19.26 2.79 -2.10
C VAL A 291 19.65 4.13 -1.50
N TRP A 292 20.94 4.43 -1.41
CA TRP A 292 21.43 5.70 -0.86
C TRP A 292 21.04 6.91 -1.70
N ASN A 293 21.18 6.84 -3.02
CA ASN A 293 20.95 7.98 -3.89
C ASN A 293 19.48 8.29 -4.12
N TYR A 294 18.60 7.29 -4.04
CA TYR A 294 17.20 7.44 -4.44
C TYR A 294 16.19 6.98 -3.38
N GLN A 295 16.37 5.78 -2.81
CA GLN A 295 15.37 5.22 -1.90
C GLN A 295 15.35 5.93 -0.54
N ILE A 296 16.51 6.18 0.07
CA ILE A 296 16.60 6.85 1.38
C ILE A 296 16.01 8.27 1.33
N PRO A 297 16.34 9.14 0.35
CA PRO A 297 15.71 10.46 0.26
C PRO A 297 14.18 10.37 0.15
N VAL A 298 13.65 9.46 -0.67
CA VAL A 298 12.20 9.25 -0.81
C VAL A 298 11.57 8.80 0.52
N MET A 299 12.24 7.92 1.25
CA MET A 299 11.77 7.45 2.56
C MET A 299 11.81 8.55 3.62
N ILE A 300 12.86 9.37 3.67
CA ILE A 300 12.94 10.52 4.58
C ILE A 300 11.81 11.52 4.28
N ILE A 301 11.61 11.87 3.00
CA ILE A 301 10.52 12.75 2.59
C ILE A 301 9.17 12.15 3.01
N SER A 302 8.96 10.86 2.72
CA SER A 302 7.73 10.15 3.08
C SER A 302 7.49 10.15 4.59
N ALA A 303 8.52 9.89 5.40
CA ALA A 303 8.43 9.90 6.86
C ALA A 303 8.10 11.30 7.40
N ILE A 304 8.74 12.34 6.87
CA ILE A 304 8.44 13.74 7.23
C ILE A 304 7.00 14.10 6.86
N THR A 305 6.56 13.76 5.63
CA THR A 305 5.18 14.01 5.19
C THR A 305 4.18 13.26 6.06
N PHE A 306 4.47 12.01 6.43
CA PHE A 306 3.60 11.20 7.27
C PHE A 306 3.50 11.76 8.70
N ILE A 307 4.63 12.16 9.31
CA ILE A 307 4.65 12.81 10.62
C ILE A 307 3.90 14.15 10.58
N ALA A 308 4.10 14.96 9.55
CA ALA A 308 3.38 16.22 9.36
C ALA A 308 1.86 15.97 9.26
N TYR A 309 1.45 14.92 8.56
CA TYR A 309 0.05 14.51 8.49
C TYR A 309 -0.50 14.07 9.87
N LEU A 310 0.27 13.27 10.63
CA LEU A 310 -0.11 12.89 11.99
C LEU A 310 -0.27 14.12 12.91
N LEU A 311 0.62 15.11 12.80
CA LEU A 311 0.51 16.37 13.54
C LEU A 311 -0.74 17.16 13.11
N TYR A 312 -1.05 17.21 11.82
CA TYR A 312 -2.25 17.87 11.29
C TYR A 312 -3.56 17.28 11.84
N ILE A 313 -3.66 15.95 11.91
CA ILE A 313 -4.87 15.28 12.41
C ILE A 313 -4.98 15.27 13.94
N LYS A 314 -3.93 15.64 14.68
CA LYS A 314 -3.92 15.66 16.16
C LYS A 314 -5.12 16.41 16.76
N LYS A 315 -5.56 17.48 16.09
CA LYS A 315 -6.71 18.32 16.52
C LYS A 315 -8.04 17.56 16.63
N TYR A 316 -8.18 16.38 16.03
CA TYR A 316 -9.40 15.58 16.06
C TYR A 316 -9.47 14.61 17.26
N PHE A 317 -8.36 14.42 17.98
CA PHE A 317 -8.28 13.46 19.08
C PHE A 317 -8.72 14.11 20.40
N LYS A 318 -9.51 13.38 21.19
CA LYS A 318 -10.00 13.87 22.48
C LYS A 318 -8.93 13.66 23.55
N ARG A 319 -8.70 14.67 24.40
CA ARG A 319 -8.00 14.47 25.67
C ARG A 319 -8.99 13.81 26.63
N THR A 320 -8.91 12.50 26.78
CA THR A 320 -9.56 11.77 27.89
C THR A 320 -8.79 12.03 29.17
#